data_AF-A0A9E3NDM3-F1
#
_entry.id   AF-A0A9E3NDM3-F1
#
_cell.length_a   1.000
_cell.length_b   1.000
_cell.length_c   1.000
_cell.angle_alpha   90.00
_cell.angle_beta   90.00
_cell.angle_gamma   90.00
#
_symmetry.space_group_name_H-M   'P 1'
#
loop_
_entity.id
_entity.type
_entity.pdbx_description
1 polymer ?
#
loop_
_entity_poly.entity_id
_entity_poly.type
_entity_poly.pdbx_seq_one_letter_code
_entity_poly.pdbx_strand_id
1 'polypeptide(L)' 'MTGHIVAQPDLTICDREPIHLLGAIQSFGFLLAVSADWLVSRASENLADHIGTPWSEA' A
#
# COMPACT_ATOMS: atom_id res chain seq x y z
N MET A 1 19.96 -33.97 9.71
CA MET A 1 18.54 -33.63 9.94
C MET A 1 18.40 -33.10 11.36
N THR A 2 18.68 -31.82 11.59
CA THR A 2 18.42 -31.20 12.89
C THR A 2 17.45 -30.06 12.63
N GLY A 3 16.16 -30.38 12.69
CA GLY A 3 15.09 -29.40 12.55
C GLY A 3 15.14 -28.46 13.74
N HIS A 4 15.36 -27.18 13.47
CA HIS A 4 15.31 -26.13 14.48
C HIS A 4 13.84 -25.92 14.85
N ILE A 5 13.44 -26.30 16.07
CA ILE A 5 12.11 -25.97 16.59
C ILE A 5 12.14 -24.49 16.98
N VAL A 6 11.67 -23.62 16.08
CA VAL A 6 11.34 -22.25 16.46
C VAL A 6 10.09 -22.33 17.32
N ALA A 7 10.17 -21.90 18.58
CA ALA A 7 9.01 -21.79 19.44
C ALA A 7 7.92 -20.96 18.74
N GLN A 8 6.65 -21.33 18.92
CA GLN A 8 5.55 -20.59 18.31
C GLN A 8 5.65 -19.10 18.72
N PRO A 9 5.70 -18.17 17.77
CA PRO A 9 5.79 -16.76 18.09
C PRO A 9 4.53 -16.29 18.80
N ASP A 10 4.69 -15.43 19.79
CA ASP A 10 3.59 -14.72 20.43
C ASP A 10 2.97 -13.72 19.45
N LEU A 11 1.64 -13.55 19.49
CA LEU A 11 0.90 -12.68 18.56
C LEU A 11 1.33 -11.22 18.68
N THR A 12 1.91 -10.82 19.82
CA THR A 12 2.51 -9.49 20.02
C THR A 12 3.65 -9.16 19.04
N ILE A 13 4.16 -10.15 18.29
CA ILE A 13 5.09 -9.92 17.17
C ILE A 13 4.35 -9.47 15.91
N CYS A 14 3.22 -10.09 15.58
CA CYS A 14 2.40 -9.71 14.42
C CYS A 14 1.81 -8.30 14.57
N ASP A 15 1.40 -7.93 15.78
CA ASP A 15 0.80 -6.62 16.08
C ASP A 15 1.77 -5.44 15.90
N ARG A 16 3.07 -5.70 15.69
CA ARG A 16 4.09 -4.67 15.47
C ARG A 16 4.13 -4.14 14.05
N GLU A 17 3.60 -4.90 13.09
CA GLU A 17 3.63 -4.49 11.69
C GLU A 17 2.62 -3.34 11.46
N PRO A 18 3.05 -2.19 10.90
CA PRO A 18 2.16 -1.10 10.60
C PRO A 18 1.37 -1.40 9.30
N ILE A 19 0.52 -2.42 9.32
CA ILE A 19 -0.24 -2.90 8.13
C ILE A 19 -1.17 -1.85 7.51
N HIS A 20 -1.45 -0.76 8.23
CA HIS A 20 -2.23 0.38 7.70
C HIS A 20 -1.36 1.37 6.89
N LEU A 21 -0.04 1.20 6.87
CA LEU A 21 0.94 2.05 6.19
C LEU A 21 1.78 1.25 5.18
N LEU A 22 1.14 0.41 4.36
CA LEU A 22 1.83 -0.46 3.39
C LEU A 22 2.65 0.31 2.34
N GLY A 23 2.29 1.57 2.06
CA GLY A 23 2.96 2.39 1.04
C GLY A 23 2.58 2.03 -0.41
N ALA A 24 1.77 0.99 -0.61
CA ALA A 24 1.27 0.54 -1.91
C ALA A 24 -0.17 0.01 -1.79
N ILE A 25 -0.84 -0.15 -2.93
CA ILE A 25 -2.17 -0.76 -3.05
C ILE A 25 -2.10 -2.02 -3.91
N GLN A 26 -3.13 -2.86 -3.84
CA GLN A 26 -3.31 -3.95 -4.79
C GLN A 26 -3.79 -3.39 -6.15
N SER A 27 -3.32 -3.98 -7.25
CA SER A 27 -3.44 -3.40 -8.60
C SER A 27 -4.81 -3.55 -9.29
N PHE A 28 -5.84 -4.08 -8.62
CA PHE A 28 -7.17 -4.25 -9.24
C PHE A 28 -7.94 -2.92 -9.38
N GLY A 29 -7.50 -1.88 -8.70
CA GLY A 29 -8.01 -0.51 -8.80
C GLY A 29 -6.87 0.50 -8.58
N PHE A 30 -7.22 1.78 -8.48
CA PHE A 30 -6.27 2.85 -8.20
C PHE A 30 -6.61 3.61 -6.93
N LEU A 31 -5.67 4.41 -6.42
CA LEU A 31 -5.85 5.27 -5.25
C LEU A 31 -5.49 6.71 -5.58
N LEU A 32 -6.35 7.63 -5.13
CA LEU A 32 -6.08 9.07 -5.07
C LEU A 32 -6.29 9.53 -3.64
N ALA A 33 -5.27 10.17 -3.05
CA ALA A 33 -5.39 10.83 -1.76
C ALA A 33 -5.47 12.33 -1.97
N VAL A 34 -6.49 12.96 -1.40
CA VAL A 34 -6.77 14.39 -1.57
C VAL A 34 -6.84 15.05 -0.20
N SER A 35 -6.20 16.20 -0.05
CA SER A 35 -6.28 17.00 1.19
C SER A 35 -7.60 17.76 1.27
N ALA A 36 -7.91 18.33 2.44
CA ALA A 36 -9.17 19.03 2.68
C ALA A 36 -9.36 20.29 1.81
N ASP A 37 -8.27 20.84 1.27
CA ASP A 37 -8.23 21.94 0.31
C ASP A 37 -8.26 21.47 -1.16
N TRP A 38 -8.59 20.20 -1.40
CA TRP A 38 -8.77 19.58 -2.72
C TRP A 38 -7.49 19.39 -3.55
N LEU A 39 -6.31 19.44 -2.93
CA LEU A 39 -5.05 19.13 -3.60
C LEU A 39 -4.77 17.62 -3.58
N VAL A 40 -4.37 17.08 -4.74
CA VAL A 40 -3.92 15.68 -4.83
C VAL A 40 -2.57 15.57 -4.13
N SER A 41 -2.53 14.81 -3.03
CA SER A 41 -1.33 14.59 -2.22
C SER A 41 -0.60 13.30 -2.60
N ARG A 42 -1.33 12.30 -3.11
CA ARG A 42 -0.78 11.07 -3.69
C ARG A 42 -1.68 10.52 -4.79
N ALA A 43 -1.04 9.88 -5.75
CA ALA A 43 -1.66 9.00 -6.74
C ALA A 43 -0.91 7.66 -6.74
N SER A 44 -1.64 6.56 -6.92
CA SER A 44 -1.01 5.26 -7.18
C SER A 44 -0.35 5.23 -8.56
N GLU A 45 0.70 4.44 -8.70
CA GLU A 45 1.48 4.31 -9.95
C GLU A 45 0.61 3.88 -11.15
N ASN A 46 -0.35 2.98 -10.92
CA ASN A 46 -1.24 2.45 -11.95
C ASN A 46 -2.41 3.37 -12.33
N LEU A 47 -2.48 4.61 -11.81
CA LEU A 47 -3.60 5.50 -12.07
C LEU A 47 -3.88 5.67 -13.58
N ALA A 48 -2.84 5.92 -14.37
CA ALA A 48 -2.95 6.18 -15.80
C ALA A 48 -3.59 4.99 -16.56
N ASP A 49 -3.32 3.77 -16.13
CA ASP A 49 -3.90 2.55 -16.73
C ASP A 49 -5.41 2.47 -16.52
N HIS A 50 -5.93 3.08 -15.45
CA HIS A 50 -7.35 3.10 -15.12
C HIS A 50 -8.11 4.29 -15.72
N ILE A 51 -7.46 5.45 -15.88
CA ILE A 51 -8.13 6.68 -16.36
C ILE A 51 -7.81 7.03 -17.82
N GLY A 52 -6.83 6.36 -18.44
CA GLY A 52 -6.48 6.49 -19.85
C GLY A 52 -5.61 7.70 -20.20
N THR A 53 -5.08 8.43 -19.21
CA THR A 53 -4.16 9.55 -19.42
C THR A 53 -3.18 9.70 -18.25
N PRO A 54 -1.89 9.97 -18.51
CA PRO A 54 -0.92 10.26 -17.46
C PRO A 54 -1.09 11.70 -16.93
N TRP A 55 -0.79 11.92 -15.64
CA TRP A 55 -0.86 13.26 -15.02
C TRP A 55 -0.02 14.32 -15.73
N SER A 56 1.13 13.94 -16.32
CA SER A 56 1.99 14.87 -17.06
C SER A 56 1.33 15.53 -18.26
N GLU A 57 0.20 14.98 -18.73
CA GLU A 57 -0.51 15.44 -19.93
C GLU A 57 -1.91 16.02 -19.62
N ALA A 58 -2.29 16.09 -18.34
CA ALA A 58 -3.56 16.66 -17.87
C ALA A 58 -3.44 18.18 -17.61
#